data_AF-A0A7Y5DA54-F1
#
_entry.id   AF-A0A7Y5DA54-F1
#
_cell.length_a   1.000
_cell.length_b   1.000
_cell.length_c   1.000
_cell.angle_alpha   90.00
_cell.angle_beta   90.00
_cell.angle_gamma   90.00
#
_symmetry.space_group_name_H-M   'P 1'
#
loop_
_entity.id
_entity.type
_entity.pdbx_description
1 polymer ?
#
loop_
_entity_poly.entity_id
_entity_poly.type
_entity_poly.pdbx_seq_one_letter_code
_entity_poly.pdbx_strand_id
1 'polypeptide(L)'
;MTKAKQYHLNFKTVPSPNIYKPVIECDTDSSGYTLSIELAGFLASCNENETQEIIDDVISLDAFNSGADGYEISANEYDSVEIFSPPARASFWNGTGYNDIPLQDFLDILNEWIAFLNSLSGKYKS
;
A
#
# COMPACT_ATOMS: atom_id res chain seq x y z
N MET A 1 10.45 14.55 -1.36
CA MET A 1 9.46 13.96 -0.44
C MET A 1 8.99 12.68 -1.09
N THR A 2 9.01 11.55 -0.37
CA THR A 2 8.54 10.26 -0.89
C THR A 2 7.04 10.28 -1.12
N LYS A 3 6.52 9.42 -1.99
CA LYS A 3 5.11 9.32 -2.28
C LYS A 3 4.33 8.88 -1.04
N ALA A 4 4.83 7.89 -0.30
CA ALA A 4 4.27 7.43 0.96
C ALA A 4 4.01 8.60 1.94
N LYS A 5 4.95 9.56 2.02
CA LYS A 5 4.79 10.74 2.90
C LYS A 5 3.71 11.71 2.43
N GLN A 6 3.45 11.81 1.13
CA GLN A 6 2.33 12.61 0.61
C GLN A 6 0.97 12.00 1.03
N TYR A 7 0.94 10.69 1.25
CA TYR A 7 -0.22 9.93 1.72
C TYR A 7 -0.18 9.63 3.22
N HIS A 8 0.58 10.41 3.99
CA HIS A 8 0.64 10.31 5.46
C HIS A 8 1.16 8.96 5.99
N LEU A 9 1.90 8.21 5.18
CA LEU A 9 2.49 6.93 5.55
C LEU A 9 3.93 7.11 6.05
N ASN A 10 4.22 6.49 7.18
CA ASN A 10 5.51 6.53 7.85
C ASN A 10 6.05 5.12 8.06
N PHE A 11 6.94 4.66 7.18
CA PHE A 11 7.60 3.36 7.32
C PHE A 11 8.64 3.40 8.44
N LYS A 12 8.53 2.47 9.39
CA LYS A 12 9.40 2.40 10.57
C LYS A 12 9.65 0.95 10.96
N THR A 13 10.66 0.74 11.80
CA THR A 13 10.87 -0.54 12.46
C THR A 13 10.60 -0.42 13.94
N VAL A 14 9.84 -1.36 14.49
CA VAL A 14 9.71 -1.52 15.95
C VAL A 14 10.57 -2.68 16.43
N PRO A 15 11.28 -2.52 17.56
CA PRO A 15 12.01 -3.63 18.15
C PRO A 15 11.03 -4.69 18.66
N SER A 16 11.27 -5.94 18.29
CA SER A 16 10.62 -7.14 18.83
C SER A 16 11.72 -8.07 19.34
N PRO A 17 11.47 -9.04 20.25
CA PRO A 17 12.54 -9.88 20.76
C PRO A 17 13.35 -10.54 19.64
N ASN A 18 14.61 -10.14 19.51
CA ASN A 18 15.60 -10.60 18.53
C ASN A 18 15.36 -10.24 17.05
N ILE A 19 14.31 -9.48 16.70
CA ILE A 19 14.04 -9.03 15.33
C ILE A 19 13.51 -7.60 15.30
N TYR A 20 13.71 -6.89 14.20
CA TYR A 20 12.99 -5.67 13.89
C TYR A 20 11.72 -6.03 13.12
N LYS A 21 10.57 -5.48 13.50
CA LYS A 21 9.34 -5.65 12.71
C LYS A 21 9.09 -4.39 11.90
N PRO A 22 8.91 -4.49 10.58
CA PRO A 22 8.47 -3.36 9.78
C PRO A 22 7.03 -2.99 10.20
N VAL A 23 6.74 -1.70 10.30
CA VAL A 23 5.42 -1.15 10.59
C VAL A 23 5.19 0.10 9.76
N ILE A 24 3.92 0.40 9.52
CA ILE A 24 3.47 1.61 8.85
C ILE A 24 2.65 2.41 9.86
N GLU A 25 3.12 3.60 10.21
CA GLU A 25 2.36 4.55 11.04
C GLU A 25 1.72 5.61 10.15
N CYS A 26 0.48 5.95 10.45
CA CYS A 26 -0.26 7.00 9.76
C CYS A 26 -0.26 8.30 10.56
N ASP A 27 -0.23 9.44 9.88
CA ASP A 27 -0.50 10.71 10.53
C ASP A 27 -1.98 10.81 10.93
N THR A 28 -2.27 11.67 11.91
CA THR A 28 -3.63 12.01 12.33
C THR A 28 -3.96 13.46 12.02
N ASP A 29 -5.19 13.74 11.62
CA ASP A 29 -5.66 15.11 11.45
C ASP A 29 -5.93 15.80 12.81
N SER A 30 -6.35 17.06 12.77
CA SER A 30 -6.67 17.85 13.98
C SER A 30 -7.85 17.31 14.78
N SER A 31 -8.65 16.43 14.21
CA SER A 31 -9.80 15.77 14.84
C SER A 31 -9.44 14.39 15.42
N GLY A 32 -8.18 13.94 15.24
CA GLY A 32 -7.70 12.63 15.67
C GLY A 32 -8.05 11.49 14.72
N TYR A 33 -8.54 11.78 13.50
CA TYR A 33 -8.80 10.77 12.49
C TYR A 33 -7.48 10.31 11.86
N THR A 34 -7.29 9.00 11.74
CA THR A 34 -6.09 8.41 11.14
C THR A 34 -6.20 8.47 9.62
N LEU A 35 -5.24 9.11 8.98
CA LEU A 35 -5.24 9.31 7.52
C LEU A 35 -4.69 8.06 6.82
N SER A 36 -5.30 7.68 5.69
CA SER A 36 -4.83 6.59 4.82
C SER A 36 -4.70 5.22 5.51
N ILE A 37 -5.54 4.93 6.51
CA ILE A 37 -5.44 3.70 7.30
C ILE A 37 -5.66 2.44 6.45
N GLU A 38 -6.54 2.48 5.47
CA GLU A 38 -6.82 1.33 4.58
C GLU A 38 -5.61 1.00 3.71
N LEU A 39 -4.97 2.03 3.13
CA LEU A 39 -3.74 1.87 2.36
C LEU A 39 -2.60 1.34 3.24
N ALA A 40 -2.48 1.83 4.48
CA ALA A 40 -1.48 1.32 5.42
C ALA A 40 -1.73 -0.13 5.81
N GLY A 41 -2.99 -0.51 6.06
CA GLY A 41 -3.39 -1.88 6.36
C GLY A 41 -3.04 -2.83 5.22
N PHE A 42 -3.44 -2.46 4.00
CA PHE A 42 -3.12 -3.21 2.78
C PHE A 42 -1.62 -3.45 2.62
N LEU A 43 -0.80 -2.41 2.73
CA LEU A 43 0.66 -2.53 2.59
C LEU A 43 1.30 -3.34 3.71
N ALA A 44 0.84 -3.17 4.96
CA ALA A 44 1.39 -3.87 6.12
C ALA A 44 1.11 -5.38 6.09
N SER A 45 0.12 -5.80 5.32
CA SER A 45 -0.25 -7.19 5.08
C SER A 45 0.62 -7.88 4.04
N CYS A 46 1.41 -7.13 3.26
CA CYS A 46 2.25 -7.67 2.19
C CYS A 46 3.73 -7.70 2.58
N ASN A 47 4.38 -8.84 2.35
CA ASN A 47 5.83 -8.96 2.30
C ASN A 47 6.39 -8.47 0.95
N GLU A 48 7.71 -8.52 0.79
CA GLU A 48 8.39 -8.03 -0.42
C GLU A 48 7.91 -8.73 -1.69
N ASN A 49 7.79 -10.06 -1.67
CA ASN A 49 7.37 -10.84 -2.84
C ASN A 49 5.90 -10.57 -3.17
N GLU A 50 5.03 -10.56 -2.17
CA GLU A 50 3.60 -10.25 -2.34
C GLU A 50 3.42 -8.82 -2.90
N THR A 51 4.21 -7.86 -2.41
CA THR A 51 4.18 -6.49 -2.93
C THR A 51 4.62 -6.44 -4.40
N GLN A 52 5.64 -7.21 -4.79
CA GLN A 52 6.09 -7.29 -6.18
C GLN A 52 5.04 -7.95 -7.08
N GLU A 53 4.38 -9.01 -6.60
CA GLU A 53 3.28 -9.67 -7.33
C GLU A 53 2.12 -8.71 -7.59
N ILE A 54 1.77 -7.84 -6.63
CA ILE A 54 0.75 -6.79 -6.82
C ILE A 54 1.18 -5.78 -7.89
N ILE A 55 2.45 -5.35 -7.89
CA ILE A 55 2.97 -4.45 -8.93
C ILE A 55 2.84 -5.11 -10.31
N ASP A 56 3.26 -6.36 -10.42
CA ASP A 56 3.23 -7.11 -11.67
C ASP A 56 1.79 -7.30 -12.17
N ASP A 57 0.84 -7.59 -11.27
CA ASP A 57 -0.58 -7.72 -11.59
C ASP A 57 -1.16 -6.41 -12.14
N VAL A 58 -0.92 -5.28 -11.46
CA VAL A 58 -1.35 -3.95 -11.92
C VAL A 58 -0.75 -3.59 -13.28
N ILE A 59 0.53 -3.90 -13.52
CA ILE A 59 1.17 -3.66 -14.82
C ILE A 59 0.53 -4.55 -15.90
N SER A 60 0.24 -5.81 -15.58
CA SER A 60 -0.36 -6.77 -16.52
C SER A 60 -1.79 -6.41 -16.91
N LEU A 61 -2.55 -5.80 -15.99
CA LEU A 61 -3.89 -5.27 -16.23
C LEU A 61 -3.90 -4.15 -17.27
N ASP A 62 -2.76 -3.45 -17.44
CA ASP A 62 -2.59 -2.34 -18.36
C ASP A 62 -3.62 -1.22 -18.15
N ALA A 63 -4.05 -0.99 -16.90
CA ALA A 63 -5.14 -0.06 -16.56
C ALA A 63 -4.86 1.41 -16.93
N PHE A 64 -3.62 1.76 -17.31
CA PHE A 64 -3.30 3.09 -17.87
C PHE A 64 -3.78 3.25 -19.32
N ASN A 65 -3.89 2.14 -20.06
CA ASN A 65 -4.25 2.14 -21.49
C ASN A 65 -5.55 1.37 -21.77
N SER A 66 -5.99 0.52 -20.84
CA SER A 66 -7.22 -0.25 -20.89
C SER A 66 -8.20 0.19 -19.79
N GLY A 67 -9.50 -0.09 -20.01
CA GLY A 67 -10.51 0.12 -18.97
C GLY A 67 -10.49 -1.01 -17.96
N ALA A 68 -10.59 -0.67 -16.68
CA ALA A 68 -10.75 -1.59 -15.56
C ALA A 68 -11.94 -1.14 -14.72
N ASP A 69 -12.79 -2.07 -14.30
CA ASP A 69 -13.99 -1.78 -13.52
C ASP A 69 -14.02 -2.67 -12.28
N GLY A 70 -13.38 -2.21 -11.21
CA GLY A 70 -13.33 -2.90 -9.93
C GLY A 70 -12.49 -4.17 -9.96
N TYR A 71 -11.35 -4.18 -10.67
CA TYR A 71 -10.44 -5.33 -10.61
C TYR A 71 -9.83 -5.41 -9.22
N GLU A 72 -10.24 -6.40 -8.44
CA GLU A 72 -9.85 -6.55 -7.05
C GLU A 72 -8.52 -7.29 -6.91
N ILE A 73 -7.60 -6.71 -6.15
CA ILE A 73 -6.34 -7.30 -5.72
C ILE A 73 -6.39 -7.41 -4.19
N SER A 74 -6.28 -8.63 -3.66
CA SER A 74 -6.33 -8.89 -2.22
C SER A 74 -4.93 -9.05 -1.64
N ALA A 75 -4.61 -8.31 -0.58
CA ALA A 75 -3.43 -8.54 0.25
C ALA A 75 -3.69 -9.69 1.25
N ASN A 76 -4.90 -9.76 1.79
CA ASN A 76 -5.38 -10.85 2.65
C ASN A 76 -6.92 -10.96 2.59
N GLU A 77 -7.55 -11.67 3.54
CA GLU A 77 -9.00 -11.86 3.59
C GLU A 77 -9.84 -10.60 3.95
N TYR A 78 -9.20 -9.54 4.45
CA TYR A 78 -9.83 -8.30 4.90
C TYR A 78 -9.34 -7.04 4.16
N ASP A 79 -8.13 -7.09 3.59
CA ASP A 79 -7.49 -5.97 2.93
C ASP A 79 -7.42 -6.22 1.42
N SER A 80 -8.17 -5.44 0.66
CA SER A 80 -8.12 -5.42 -0.80
C SER A 80 -8.09 -4.00 -1.37
N VAL A 81 -7.63 -3.92 -2.61
CA VAL A 81 -7.64 -2.70 -3.41
C VAL A 81 -8.33 -2.99 -4.74
N GLU A 82 -9.21 -2.09 -5.15
CA GLU A 82 -9.89 -2.19 -6.44
C GLU A 82 -9.24 -1.24 -7.44
N ILE A 83 -8.92 -1.74 -8.63
CA ILE A 83 -8.36 -0.93 -9.72
C ILE A 83 -9.47 -0.54 -10.69
N PHE A 84 -9.60 0.77 -10.91
CA PHE A 84 -10.54 1.36 -11.85
C PHE A 84 -9.82 2.19 -12.90
N SER A 85 -10.33 2.19 -14.13
CA SER A 85 -9.89 3.06 -15.22
C SER A 85 -10.94 3.19 -16.32
N PRO A 86 -11.14 4.38 -16.93
CA PRO A 86 -10.52 5.67 -16.64
C PRO A 86 -11.28 6.54 -15.58
N PRO A 87 -10.62 7.44 -14.83
CA PRO A 87 -9.16 7.56 -14.71
C PRO A 87 -8.57 6.41 -13.89
N ALA A 88 -7.33 6.03 -14.24
CA ALA A 88 -6.58 4.98 -13.58
C ALA A 88 -6.34 5.31 -12.09
N ARG A 89 -6.94 4.53 -11.21
CA ARG A 89 -6.87 4.71 -9.75
C ARG A 89 -6.95 3.39 -9.00
N ALA A 90 -6.34 3.39 -7.83
CA ALA A 90 -6.49 2.37 -6.81
C ALA A 90 -7.47 2.88 -5.75
N SER A 91 -8.49 2.08 -5.45
CA SER A 91 -9.62 2.45 -4.61
C SER A 91 -9.68 1.54 -3.39
N PHE A 92 -9.65 2.13 -2.19
CA PHE A 92 -9.66 1.42 -0.92
C PHE A 92 -10.99 1.63 -0.19
N TRP A 93 -11.70 0.55 0.12
CA TRP A 93 -12.96 0.63 0.86
C TRP A 93 -12.74 0.90 2.34
N ASN A 94 -13.33 1.98 2.87
CA ASN A 94 -13.20 2.39 4.28
C ASN A 94 -14.44 2.07 5.14
N GLY A 95 -15.38 1.25 4.63
CA GLY A 95 -16.64 0.95 5.30
C GLY A 95 -17.79 1.91 4.97
N THR A 96 -17.50 3.11 4.44
CA THR A 96 -18.51 4.12 4.10
C THR A 96 -18.40 4.64 2.66
N GLY A 97 -17.25 4.43 2.02
CA GLY A 97 -16.94 4.85 0.67
C GLY A 97 -15.55 4.36 0.26
N TYR A 98 -15.10 4.83 -0.89
CA TYR A 98 -13.75 4.55 -1.39
C TYR A 98 -12.84 5.75 -1.19
N ASN A 99 -11.63 5.46 -0.74
CA ASN A 99 -10.50 6.36 -0.75
C ASN A 99 -9.70 6.08 -2.03
N ASP A 100 -9.80 6.97 -3.01
CA ASP A 100 -9.16 6.82 -4.32
C ASP A 100 -7.79 7.49 -4.32
N ILE A 101 -6.78 6.79 -4.85
CA ILE A 101 -5.46 7.34 -5.15
C ILE A 101 -5.11 7.10 -6.63
N PRO A 102 -4.43 8.05 -7.30
CA PRO A 102 -3.94 7.82 -8.67
C PRO A 102 -3.12 6.54 -8.77
N LEU A 103 -3.33 5.74 -9.82
CA LEU A 103 -2.68 4.43 -9.92
C LEU A 103 -1.15 4.51 -9.93
N GLN A 104 -0.58 5.56 -10.53
CA GLN A 104 0.87 5.79 -10.51
C GLN A 104 1.38 6.05 -9.09
N ASP A 105 0.63 6.79 -8.28
CA ASP A 105 1.00 7.06 -6.89
C ASP A 105 0.97 5.78 -6.06
N PHE A 106 -0.01 4.89 -6.30
CA PHE A 106 -0.05 3.57 -5.68
C PHE A 106 1.19 2.73 -6.01
N LEU A 107 1.56 2.65 -7.29
CA LEU A 107 2.75 1.93 -7.74
C LEU A 107 4.05 2.50 -7.15
N ASP A 108 4.17 3.82 -7.06
CA ASP A 108 5.31 4.48 -6.42
C ASP A 108 5.41 4.10 -4.94
N ILE A 109 4.29 4.04 -4.22
CA ILE A 109 4.24 3.64 -2.80
C ILE A 109 4.62 2.17 -2.60
N LEU A 110 4.13 1.27 -3.46
CA LEU A 110 4.51 -0.16 -3.42
C LEU A 110 6.03 -0.33 -3.61
N ASN A 111 6.62 0.39 -4.57
CA ASN A 111 8.07 0.39 -4.77
C ASN A 111 8.84 0.96 -3.57
N GLU A 112 8.33 2.03 -2.95
CA GLU A 112 8.92 2.58 -1.71
C GLU A 112 8.83 1.58 -0.55
N TRP A 113 7.76 0.79 -0.46
CA TRP A 113 7.59 -0.26 0.54
C TRP A 113 8.60 -1.40 0.33
N ILE A 114 8.75 -1.90 -0.90
CA ILE A 114 9.79 -2.88 -1.26
C ILE A 114 11.18 -2.36 -0.90
N ALA A 115 11.49 -1.10 -1.24
CA ALA A 115 12.79 -0.51 -0.91
C ALA A 115 13.03 -0.43 0.59
N PHE A 116 11.99 -0.10 1.37
CA PHE A 116 12.06 -0.10 2.83
C PHE A 116 12.30 -1.51 3.37
N LEU A 117 11.52 -2.51 2.95
CA LEU A 117 11.70 -3.90 3.36
C LEU A 117 13.10 -4.44 3.03
N ASN A 118 13.61 -4.16 1.83
CA ASN A 118 14.96 -4.55 1.42
C ASN A 118 16.07 -3.92 2.27
N SER A 119 15.86 -2.68 2.73
CA SER A 119 16.82 -1.98 3.61
C SER A 119 17.01 -2.66 4.97
N LEU A 120 16.08 -3.54 5.36
CA LEU A 120 16.09 -4.25 6.62
C LEU A 120 16.79 -5.63 6.53
N SER A 121 17.29 -6.02 5.35
CA SER A 121 17.89 -7.34 5.11
C SER A 121 18.91 -7.76 6.19
N GLY A 122 18.69 -8.95 6.76
CA GLY A 122 19.48 -9.51 7.88
C GLY A 122 18.99 -9.15 9.30
N LYS A 123 17.95 -8.31 9.44
CA LYS A 123 17.44 -7.84 10.75
C LYS A 123 15.96 -8.16 11.04
N TYR A 124 15.25 -8.77 10.10
CA TYR A 124 13.87 -9.22 10.28
C TYR A 124 13.63 -10.56 9.55
N LYS A 125 12.67 -11.35 10.04
CA LYS A 125 12.13 -12.50 9.33
C LYS A 125 10.71 -12.14 8.90
N SER A 126 10.44 -12.30 7.61
CA SER A 126 9.10 -12.40 7.03
C SER A 126 8.33 -13.53 7.69
#